data_AF-A0AAE8SFS1-F1
#
_entry.id   AF-A0AAE8SFS1-F1
#
_cell.length_a   1.000
_cell.length_b   1.000
_cell.length_c   1.000
_cell.angle_alpha   90.00
_cell.angle_beta   90.00
_cell.angle_gamma   90.00
#
_symmetry.space_group_name_H-M   'P 1'
#
loop_
_entity.id
_entity.type
_entity.pdbx_description
1 polymer ?
#
loop_
_entity_poly.entity_id
_entity_poly.type
_entity_poly.pdbx_seq_one_letter_code
_entity_poly.pdbx_strand_id
1 'polypeptide(L)'
;MALDISPTAVVSALPLLFGLTGTSIGIYSFVSPYDAVRLFGLQNTSSKKTTPKSEAFQKSLIYASGLRNIGTGLSTLGLFAFWQFSPICQVSPLAAAITKKCMGIFFMFGTLVGVGDAVLVRQFANKEFIQGEAEDKATKASISHGISAVLILATGLFLYLD
;
A
#
# COMPACT_ATOMS: atom_id res chain seq x y z
N MET A 1 -5.11 -19.38 -27.37
CA MET A 1 -4.99 -17.93 -27.21
C MET A 1 -3.89 -17.71 -26.17
N ALA A 2 -2.67 -17.44 -26.61
CA ALA A 2 -1.55 -17.22 -25.70
C ALA A 2 -1.75 -15.86 -25.00
N LEU A 3 -1.64 -15.84 -23.66
CA LEU A 3 -1.57 -14.60 -22.91
C LEU A 3 -0.27 -13.91 -23.31
N ASP A 4 -0.35 -12.85 -24.12
CA ASP A 4 0.77 -11.94 -24.36
C ASP A 4 1.03 -11.19 -23.05
N ILE A 5 1.89 -11.75 -22.21
CA ILE A 5 2.42 -11.09 -21.01
C ILE A 5 3.49 -10.12 -21.48
N SER A 6 3.08 -9.06 -22.16
CA SER A 6 4.00 -7.97 -22.48
C SER A 6 4.37 -7.23 -21.20
N PRO A 7 5.60 -6.69 -21.07
CA PRO A 7 5.99 -5.86 -19.93
C PRO A 7 4.98 -4.72 -19.67
N THR A 8 4.42 -4.16 -20.75
CA THR A 8 3.39 -3.12 -20.73
C THR A 8 2.09 -3.59 -20.05
N ALA A 9 1.64 -4.82 -20.33
CA ALA A 9 0.44 -5.39 -19.72
C ALA A 9 0.64 -5.68 -18.23
N VAL A 10 1.82 -6.18 -17.84
CA VAL A 10 2.16 -6.46 -16.43
C VAL A 10 2.21 -5.16 -15.62
N VAL A 11 2.88 -4.13 -16.12
CA VAL A 11 2.99 -2.85 -15.38
C VAL A 11 1.65 -2.11 -15.31
N SER A 12 0.79 -2.26 -16.32
CA SER A 12 -0.56 -1.71 -16.31
C SER A 12 -1.49 -2.41 -15.31
N ALA A 13 -1.19 -3.64 -14.88
CA ALA A 13 -1.97 -4.35 -13.86
C ALA A 13 -1.60 -3.95 -12.42
N LEU A 14 -0.42 -3.36 -12.20
CA LEU A 14 0.05 -2.99 -10.87
C LEU A 14 -0.81 -1.93 -10.18
N PRO A 15 -1.31 -0.87 -10.85
CA PRO A 15 -2.23 0.08 -10.24
C PRO A 15 -3.50 -0.58 -9.71
N LEU A 16 -4.06 -1.54 -10.45
CA LEU A 16 -5.22 -2.31 -10.01
C LEU A 16 -4.88 -3.12 -8.76
N LEU A 17 -3.74 -3.83 -8.76
CA LEU A 17 -3.29 -4.62 -7.61
C LEU A 17 -3.09 -3.75 -6.37
N PHE A 18 -2.35 -2.65 -6.47
CA PHE A 18 -2.10 -1.75 -5.34
C PHE A 18 -3.40 -1.10 -4.83
N GLY A 19 -4.28 -0.69 -5.75
CA GLY A 19 -5.60 -0.15 -5.40
C GLY A 19 -6.47 -1.13 -4.63
N LEU A 20 -6.53 -2.39 -5.09
CA LEU A 20 -7.26 -3.46 -4.42
C LEU A 20 -6.65 -3.79 -3.06
N THR A 21 -5.34 -4.03 -3.00
CA THR A 21 -4.64 -4.35 -1.74
C THR A 21 -4.83 -3.25 -0.70
N GLY A 22 -4.64 -1.97 -1.07
CA GLY A 22 -4.84 -0.84 -0.16
C GLY A 22 -6.28 -0.76 0.34
N THR A 23 -7.26 -0.90 -0.56
CA THR A 23 -8.68 -0.87 -0.19
C THR A 23 -9.05 -2.03 0.74
N SER A 24 -8.67 -3.26 0.39
CA SER A 24 -8.98 -4.46 1.17
C SER A 24 -8.34 -4.45 2.56
N ILE A 25 -7.06 -4.10 2.68
CA ILE A 25 -6.38 -3.98 3.98
C ILE A 25 -6.99 -2.83 4.79
N GLY A 26 -7.35 -1.73 4.13
CA GLY A 26 -8.03 -0.61 4.76
C GLY A 26 -9.37 -1.00 5.39
N ILE A 27 -10.21 -1.73 4.65
CA ILE A 27 -11.48 -2.28 5.16
C ILE A 27 -11.21 -3.27 6.30
N TYR A 28 -10.23 -4.17 6.12
CA TYR A 28 -9.90 -5.18 7.11
C TYR A 28 -9.46 -4.57 8.45
N SER A 29 -8.88 -3.37 8.43
CA SER A 29 -8.51 -2.62 9.63
C SER A 29 -9.71 -2.28 10.53
N PHE A 30 -10.93 -2.20 10.01
CA PHE A 30 -12.17 -1.99 10.79
C PHE A 30 -12.80 -3.29 11.29
N VAL A 31 -12.50 -4.42 10.64
CA VAL A 31 -13.06 -5.74 10.98
C VAL A 31 -12.17 -6.46 11.99
N SER A 32 -10.86 -6.52 11.74
CA SER A 32 -9.86 -7.07 12.66
C SER A 32 -8.64 -6.15 12.73
N PRO A 33 -8.66 -5.09 13.56
CA PRO A 33 -7.62 -4.07 13.59
C PRO A 33 -6.23 -4.64 13.92
N TYR A 34 -6.15 -5.55 14.88
CA TYR A 34 -4.86 -6.12 15.29
C TYR A 34 -4.27 -7.06 14.25
N ASP A 35 -5.11 -7.84 13.56
CA ASP A 35 -4.63 -8.70 12.48
C ASP A 35 -4.23 -7.88 11.26
N ALA A 36 -4.96 -6.81 10.95
CA ALA A 36 -4.59 -5.89 9.88
C ALA A 36 -3.20 -5.28 10.10
N VAL A 37 -2.90 -4.83 11.32
CA VAL A 37 -1.58 -4.26 11.66
C VAL A 37 -0.47 -5.30 11.70
N ARG A 38 -0.78 -6.57 11.99
CA ARG A 38 0.19 -7.67 11.85
C ARG A 38 0.65 -7.87 10.41
N LEU A 39 -0.19 -7.59 9.41
CA LEU A 39 0.20 -7.63 8.00
C LEU A 39 1.29 -6.60 7.66
N PHE A 40 1.37 -5.51 8.43
CA PHE A 40 2.46 -4.52 8.31
C PHE A 40 3.73 -4.92 9.08
N GLY A 41 3.75 -6.09 9.73
CA GLY A 41 4.87 -6.56 10.56
C GLY A 41 4.88 -6.04 11.98
N LEU A 42 3.79 -5.40 12.42
CA LEU A 42 3.68 -4.82 13.76
C LEU A 42 2.83 -5.73 14.64
N GLN A 43 3.50 -6.45 15.55
CA GLN A 43 2.83 -7.31 16.53
C GLN A 43 3.00 -6.73 17.93
N ASN A 44 1.90 -6.62 18.67
CA ASN A 44 2.00 -6.25 20.09
C ASN A 44 2.56 -7.44 20.87
N THR A 45 3.78 -7.31 21.40
CA THR A 45 4.49 -8.36 22.15
C THR A 45 4.25 -8.26 23.66
N SER A 46 3.56 -7.23 24.14
CA SER A 46 3.41 -6.99 25.57
C SER A 46 2.44 -7.98 26.21
N SER A 47 2.98 -8.87 27.06
CA SER A 47 2.19 -9.67 28.01
C SER A 47 1.59 -8.85 29.16
N LYS A 48 1.99 -7.57 29.31
CA LYS A 48 1.35 -6.64 30.24
C LYS A 48 -0.02 -6.26 29.70
N LYS A 49 -1.06 -6.45 30.52
CA LYS A 49 -2.44 -6.01 30.28
C LYS A 49 -2.42 -4.58 29.72
N THR A 50 -2.75 -4.43 28.45
CA THR A 50 -3.01 -3.13 27.83
C THR A 50 -4.10 -2.43 28.63
N THR A 51 -3.86 -1.18 29.03
CA THR A 51 -4.91 -0.39 29.67
C THR A 51 -6.01 -0.08 28.64
N PRO A 52 -7.29 0.04 29.05
CA PRO A 52 -8.38 0.37 28.12
C PRO A 52 -8.11 1.65 27.31
N LYS A 53 -7.43 2.63 27.91
CA LYS A 53 -7.01 3.87 27.23
C LYS A 53 -5.97 3.62 26.12
N SER A 54 -4.97 2.79 26.40
CA SER A 54 -3.94 2.42 25.40
C SER A 54 -4.56 1.64 24.25
N GLU A 55 -5.48 0.72 24.58
CA GLU A 55 -6.22 -0.07 23.59
C GLU A 55 -7.07 0.81 22.66
N ALA A 56 -7.84 1.74 23.24
CA ALA A 56 -8.66 2.66 22.48
C ALA A 56 -7.81 3.54 21.55
N PHE A 57 -6.70 4.10 22.07
CA PHE A 57 -5.77 4.89 21.27
C PHE A 57 -5.17 4.10 20.11
N GLN A 58 -4.70 2.87 20.38
CA GLN A 58 -4.14 2.01 19.35
C GLN A 58 -5.19 1.69 18.27
N LYS A 59 -6.39 1.25 18.64
CA LYS A 59 -7.47 0.98 17.66
C LYS A 59 -7.82 2.20 16.83
N SER A 60 -7.90 3.39 17.43
CA SER A 60 -8.17 4.63 16.70
C SER A 60 -7.09 4.95 15.66
N LEU A 61 -5.81 4.73 15.99
CA LEU A 61 -4.71 4.89 15.03
C LEU A 61 -4.81 3.88 13.87
N ILE A 62 -5.20 2.65 14.18
CA ILE A 62 -5.40 1.59 13.16
C ILE A 62 -6.54 1.97 12.23
N TYR A 63 -7.68 2.42 12.75
CA TYR A 63 -8.82 2.86 11.95
C TYR A 63 -8.50 4.09 11.10
N ALA A 64 -7.77 5.07 11.66
CA ALA A 64 -7.33 6.23 10.89
C ALA A 64 -6.40 5.82 9.72
N SER A 65 -5.49 4.88 9.95
CA SER A 65 -4.62 4.32 8.92
C SER A 65 -5.42 3.52 7.89
N GLY A 66 -6.40 2.73 8.34
CA GLY A 66 -7.32 1.99 7.49
C GLY A 66 -8.12 2.89 6.56
N LEU A 67 -8.65 4.01 7.07
CA LEU A 67 -9.37 4.99 6.25
C LEU A 67 -8.48 5.63 5.18
N ARG A 68 -7.22 5.94 5.52
CA ARG A 68 -6.24 6.45 4.55
C ARG A 68 -5.97 5.42 3.45
N ASN A 69 -5.85 4.14 3.80
CA ASN A 69 -5.64 3.05 2.84
C ASN A 69 -6.86 2.84 1.93
N ILE A 70 -8.08 2.97 2.45
CA ILE A 70 -9.32 2.95 1.64
C ILE A 70 -9.31 4.13 0.67
N GLY A 71 -9.08 5.35 1.16
CA GLY A 71 -9.09 6.55 0.32
C GLY A 71 -8.07 6.46 -0.81
N THR A 72 -6.82 6.16 -0.48
CA THR A 72 -5.73 6.01 -1.46
C THR A 72 -5.97 4.86 -2.43
N GLY A 73 -6.45 3.71 -1.94
CA GLY A 73 -6.79 2.55 -2.76
C GLY A 73 -7.91 2.84 -3.75
N LEU A 74 -9.02 3.41 -3.29
CA LEU A 74 -10.16 3.78 -4.14
C LEU A 74 -9.81 4.89 -5.13
N SER A 75 -9.00 5.88 -4.74
CA SER A 75 -8.50 6.90 -5.69
C SER A 75 -7.68 6.26 -6.81
N THR A 76 -6.82 5.29 -6.48
CA THR A 76 -6.03 4.54 -7.46
C THR A 76 -6.94 3.76 -8.41
N LEU A 77 -7.91 3.02 -7.86
CA LEU A 77 -8.88 2.26 -8.66
C LEU A 77 -9.74 3.17 -9.54
N GLY A 78 -10.15 4.33 -9.03
CA GLY A 78 -10.93 5.32 -9.78
C GLY A 78 -10.15 5.91 -10.95
N LEU A 79 -8.89 6.30 -10.73
CA LEU A 79 -8.01 6.79 -11.81
C LEU A 79 -7.73 5.71 -12.85
N PHE A 80 -7.48 4.48 -12.40
CA PHE A 80 -7.28 3.34 -13.30
C PHE A 80 -8.54 3.05 -14.14
N ALA A 81 -9.72 3.01 -13.51
CA ALA A 81 -10.98 2.78 -14.20
C ALA A 81 -11.30 3.92 -15.18
N PHE A 82 -11.03 5.18 -14.80
CA PHE A 82 -11.20 6.32 -15.69
C PHE A 82 -10.28 6.20 -16.91
N TRP A 83 -9.00 5.88 -16.71
CA TRP A 83 -8.05 5.69 -17.81
C TRP A 83 -8.46 4.58 -18.77
N GLN A 84 -8.90 3.43 -18.26
CA GLN A 84 -9.18 2.24 -19.07
C GLN A 84 -10.58 2.25 -19.72
N PHE A 85 -11.59 2.76 -19.01
CA PHE A 85 -12.99 2.53 -19.38
C PHE A 85 -13.76 3.82 -19.69
N SER A 86 -13.22 5.01 -19.39
CA SER A 86 -13.93 6.26 -19.69
C SER A 86 -13.97 6.51 -21.20
N PRO A 87 -15.14 6.83 -21.78
CA PRO A 87 -15.24 7.26 -23.18
C PRO A 87 -14.30 8.44 -23.48
N ILE A 88 -14.07 9.34 -22.52
CA ILE A 88 -13.18 10.50 -22.66
C ILE A 88 -11.74 10.04 -22.96
N CYS A 89 -11.22 9.08 -22.20
CA CYS A 89 -9.87 8.54 -22.40
C CYS A 89 -9.78 7.65 -23.63
N GLN A 90 -10.87 6.99 -24.02
CA GLN A 90 -10.92 6.17 -25.23
C GLN A 90 -10.87 7.00 -26.52
N VAL A 91 -11.44 8.22 -26.52
CA VAL A 91 -11.47 9.09 -27.70
C VAL A 91 -10.38 10.17 -27.70
N SER A 92 -9.83 10.52 -26.54
CA SER A 92 -8.81 11.57 -26.40
C SER A 92 -7.49 11.00 -25.87
N PRO A 93 -6.48 10.83 -26.74
CA PRO A 93 -5.15 10.39 -26.34
C PRO A 93 -4.51 11.31 -25.29
N LEU A 94 -4.78 12.61 -25.38
CA LEU A 94 -4.29 13.60 -24.41
C LEU A 94 -4.90 13.36 -23.03
N ALA A 95 -6.21 13.11 -22.95
CA ALA A 95 -6.86 12.84 -21.67
C ALA A 95 -6.34 11.54 -21.04
N ALA A 96 -6.18 10.47 -21.83
CA ALA A 96 -5.59 9.23 -21.36
C ALA A 96 -4.16 9.42 -20.82
N ALA A 97 -3.32 10.16 -21.56
CA ALA A 97 -1.95 10.45 -21.15
C ALA A 97 -1.87 11.27 -19.86
N ILE A 98 -2.74 12.28 -19.69
CA ILE A 98 -2.80 13.07 -18.45
C ILE A 98 -3.22 12.20 -17.27
N THR A 99 -4.26 11.37 -17.41
CA THR A 99 -4.69 10.46 -16.35
C THR A 99 -3.58 9.48 -15.96
N LYS A 100 -2.89 8.89 -16.95
CA LYS A 100 -1.74 8.00 -16.73
C LYS A 100 -0.63 8.72 -15.96
N LYS A 101 -0.26 9.94 -16.37
CA LYS A 101 0.75 10.76 -15.67
C LYS A 101 0.35 11.16 -14.26
N CYS A 102 -0.91 11.53 -14.02
CA CYS A 102 -1.41 11.84 -12.67
C CYS A 102 -1.31 10.62 -11.75
N MET A 103 -1.68 9.44 -12.25
CA MET A 103 -1.50 8.18 -11.53
C MET A 103 -0.02 7.88 -11.30
N GLY A 104 0.84 8.13 -12.30
CA GLY A 104 2.29 7.99 -12.17
C GLY A 104 2.88 8.87 -11.06
N ILE A 105 2.51 10.15 -11.00
CA ILE A 105 2.88 11.08 -9.93
C ILE A 105 2.44 10.54 -8.57
N PHE A 106 1.18 10.09 -8.46
CA PHE A 106 0.65 9.52 -7.23
C PHE A 106 1.48 8.34 -6.73
N PHE A 107 1.86 7.42 -7.62
CA PHE A 107 2.73 6.29 -7.27
C PHE A 107 4.14 6.73 -6.88
N MET A 108 4.77 7.65 -7.61
CA MET A 108 6.11 8.16 -7.27
C MET A 108 6.16 8.77 -5.86
N PHE A 109 5.15 9.55 -5.46
CA PHE A 109 5.07 10.07 -4.10
C PHE A 109 4.64 9.01 -3.08
N GLY A 110 3.80 8.05 -3.49
CA GLY A 110 3.44 6.88 -2.70
C GLY A 110 4.64 6.01 -2.30
N THR A 111 5.74 6.05 -3.05
CA THR A 111 7.00 5.39 -2.68
C THR A 111 7.51 5.83 -1.30
N LEU A 112 7.28 7.09 -0.91
CA LEU A 112 7.68 7.59 0.41
C LEU A 112 7.00 6.83 1.54
N VAL A 113 5.75 6.37 1.33
CA VAL A 113 5.02 5.55 2.30
C VAL A 113 5.70 4.19 2.44
N GLY A 114 5.97 3.49 1.32
CA GLY A 114 6.62 2.19 1.36
C GLY A 114 8.04 2.23 1.95
N VAL A 115 8.84 3.26 1.63
CA VAL A 115 10.16 3.48 2.24
C VAL A 115 10.01 3.80 3.73
N GLY A 116 9.06 4.66 4.09
CA GLY A 116 8.76 5.02 5.47
C GLY A 116 8.39 3.80 6.31
N ASP A 117 7.50 2.94 5.81
CA ASP A 117 7.09 1.70 6.46
C ASP A 117 8.28 0.74 6.62
N ALA A 118 9.11 0.59 5.58
CA ALA A 118 10.31 -0.25 5.65
C ALA A 118 11.25 0.22 6.78
N VAL A 119 11.51 1.53 6.87
CA VAL A 119 12.39 2.13 7.88
C VAL A 119 11.77 2.01 9.29
N LEU A 120 10.52 2.42 9.46
CA LEU A 120 9.86 2.44 10.76
C LEU A 120 9.64 1.03 11.32
N VAL A 121 9.26 0.07 10.49
CA VAL A 121 9.12 -1.33 10.90
C VAL A 121 10.49 -1.92 11.25
N ARG A 122 11.57 -1.55 10.55
CA ARG A 122 12.91 -1.97 10.96
C ARG A 122 13.34 -1.38 12.30
N GLN A 123 13.06 -0.10 12.52
CA GLN A 123 13.31 0.55 13.80
C GLN A 123 12.50 -0.09 14.94
N PHE A 124 11.27 -0.54 14.66
CA PHE A 124 10.46 -1.31 15.58
C PHE A 124 11.08 -2.68 15.89
N ALA A 125 11.51 -3.41 14.85
CA ALA A 125 12.16 -4.72 15.01
C ALA A 125 13.41 -4.64 15.89
N ASN A 126 14.20 -3.57 15.74
CA ASN A 126 15.45 -3.38 16.47
C ASN A 126 15.26 -2.90 17.94
N LYS A 127 14.03 -2.81 18.47
CA LYS A 127 13.81 -2.42 19.87
C LYS A 127 14.10 -3.60 20.80
N GLU A 128 14.81 -3.35 21.90
CA GLU A 128 15.23 -4.40 22.86
C GLU A 128 14.10 -5.30 23.38
N PHE A 129 12.87 -4.78 23.46
CA PHE A 129 11.68 -5.51 23.93
C PHE A 129 10.89 -6.22 22.81
N ILE A 130 11.39 -6.17 21.57
CA ILE A 130 10.89 -6.92 20.42
C ILE A 130 11.95 -7.97 20.08
N GLN A 131 11.69 -9.23 20.43
CA GLN A 131 12.64 -10.33 20.23
C GLN A 131 11.93 -11.58 19.71
N GLY A 132 12.70 -12.48 19.09
CA GLY A 132 12.21 -13.77 18.60
C GLY A 132 11.26 -13.61 17.41
N GLU A 133 10.15 -14.35 17.42
CA GLU A 133 9.23 -14.41 16.27
C GLU A 133 8.70 -13.02 15.83
N ALA A 134 8.49 -12.10 16.79
CA ALA A 134 8.01 -10.76 16.48
C ALA A 134 9.07 -9.92 15.75
N GLU A 135 10.34 -10.05 16.13
CA GLU A 135 11.47 -9.40 15.46
C GLU A 135 11.64 -9.95 14.04
N ASP A 136 11.57 -11.27 13.87
CA ASP A 136 11.66 -11.92 12.56
C ASP A 136 10.55 -11.48 11.61
N LYS A 137 9.31 -11.43 12.10
CA LYS A 137 8.16 -10.97 11.31
C LYS A 137 8.30 -9.51 10.93
N ALA A 138 8.69 -8.64 11.85
CA ALA A 138 8.92 -7.22 11.58
C ALA A 138 10.06 -7.03 10.57
N THR A 139 11.17 -7.77 10.71
CA THR A 139 12.29 -7.71 9.77
C THR A 139 11.89 -8.14 8.37
N LYS A 140 11.15 -9.25 8.22
CA LYS A 140 10.63 -9.69 6.93
C LYS A 140 9.66 -8.68 6.32
N ALA A 141 8.76 -8.13 7.13
CA ALA A 141 7.82 -7.11 6.66
C ALA A 141 8.52 -5.82 6.20
N SER A 142 9.55 -5.37 6.93
CA SER A 142 10.38 -4.24 6.51
C SER A 142 11.00 -4.45 5.12
N ILE A 143 11.53 -5.64 4.85
CA ILE A 143 12.06 -6.00 3.53
C ILE A 143 10.93 -5.99 2.48
N SER A 144 9.78 -6.60 2.78
CA SER A 144 8.62 -6.60 1.88
C SER A 144 8.13 -5.19 1.54
N HIS A 145 8.12 -4.28 2.51
CA HIS A 145 7.80 -2.85 2.28
C HIS A 145 8.84 -2.19 1.38
N GLY A 146 10.13 -2.47 1.58
CA GLY A 146 11.20 -1.98 0.71
C GLY A 146 11.05 -2.44 -0.74
N ILE A 147 10.76 -3.73 -0.95
CA ILE A 147 10.48 -4.29 -2.28
C ILE A 147 9.24 -3.62 -2.88
N SER A 148 8.17 -3.48 -2.10
CA SER A 148 6.93 -2.85 -2.55
C SER A 148 7.16 -1.39 -2.94
N ALA A 149 8.00 -0.66 -2.20
CA ALA A 149 8.37 0.72 -2.53
C ALA A 149 9.06 0.83 -3.90
N VAL A 150 9.96 -0.11 -4.22
CA VAL A 150 10.61 -0.18 -5.54
C VAL A 150 9.58 -0.46 -6.63
N LEU A 151 8.66 -1.40 -6.42
CA LEU A 151 7.61 -1.71 -7.40
C LEU A 151 6.65 -0.53 -7.62
N ILE A 152 6.26 0.16 -6.55
CA ILE A 152 5.45 1.39 -6.60
C ILE A 152 6.20 2.47 -7.39
N LEU A 153 7.50 2.68 -7.12
CA LEU A 153 8.30 3.67 -7.83
C LEU A 153 8.41 3.34 -9.32
N ALA A 154 8.72 2.09 -9.65
CA ALA A 154 8.83 1.62 -11.02
C ALA A 154 7.50 1.79 -11.78
N THR A 155 6.38 1.45 -11.14
CA THR A 155 5.03 1.67 -11.68
C THR A 155 4.78 3.16 -11.93
N GLY A 156 5.14 4.01 -10.97
CA GLY A 156 4.98 5.46 -11.08
C GLY A 156 5.79 6.07 -12.22
N LEU A 157 7.06 5.68 -12.33
CA LEU A 157 7.95 6.13 -13.41
C LEU A 157 7.44 5.66 -14.78
N PHE A 158 7.02 4.41 -14.89
CA PHE A 158 6.46 3.88 -16.12
C PHE A 158 5.21 4.66 -16.53
N LEU A 159 4.25 4.84 -15.62
CA LEU A 159 3.02 5.59 -15.90
C LEU A 159 3.25 7.06 -16.24
N TYR A 160 4.35 7.65 -15.74
CA TYR A 160 4.67 9.05 -15.98
C TYR A 160 5.43 9.28 -17.29
N LEU A 161 6.38 8.39 -17.62
CA LEU A 161 7.30 8.56 -18.76
C LEU A 161 6.75 7.99 -20.07
N ASP A 162 5.98 6.91 -19.98
CA ASP A 162 5.37 6.19 -21.09
C ASP A 162 3.93 6.67 -21.35
#